data_AF-A0A396G4Y6-F1
#
_entry.id   AF-A0A396G4Y6-F1
#
_cell.length_a   1.000
_cell.length_b   1.000
_cell.length_c   1.000
_cell.angle_alpha   90.00
_cell.angle_beta   90.00
_cell.angle_gamma   90.00
#
_symmetry.space_group_name_H-M   'P 1'
#
loop_
_entity.id
_entity.type
_entity.pdbx_description
1 polymer ?
#
loop_
_entity_poly.entity_id
_entity_poly.type
_entity_poly.pdbx_seq_one_letter_code
_entity_poly.pdbx_strand_id
1 'polypeptide(L)'
;MESELKNLNQQLHYTGQYLANKSVYAQFRKSKNKQKFRQEHSAELTFYEKAVTSLKEKNGTQPLPTMKQLREQKEKLLTQKDTLQKQYDYYRDYQKELHTVCRNVDMILGWNPPIQTTHTKEFQL
;
A
#
# COMPACT_ATOMS: atom_id res chain seq x y z
N MET A 1 -1.93 7.97 1.49
CA MET A 1 -0.97 7.19 0.68
C MET A 1 -0.71 5.79 1.21
N GLU A 2 -0.16 5.60 2.42
CA GLU A 2 0.13 4.23 2.91
C GLU A 2 -1.13 3.41 3.22
N SER A 3 -2.13 4.04 3.84
CA SER A 3 -3.45 3.46 4.06
C SER A 3 -4.12 3.05 2.74
N GLU A 4 -3.98 3.85 1.68
CA GLU A 4 -4.51 3.58 0.34
C GLU A 4 -3.76 2.43 -0.33
N LEU A 5 -2.43 2.40 -0.24
CA LEU A 5 -1.63 1.27 -0.74
C LEU A 5 -1.98 -0.04 -0.04
N LYS A 6 -2.17 -0.01 1.28
CA LYS A 6 -2.63 -1.17 2.06
C LYS A 6 -4.03 -1.61 1.60
N ASN A 7 -4.93 -0.66 1.44
CA ASN A 7 -6.29 -0.89 0.98
C ASN A 7 -6.32 -1.53 -0.42
N LEU A 8 -5.45 -1.06 -1.32
CA LEU A 8 -5.34 -1.54 -2.69
C LEU A 8 -4.68 -2.92 -2.77
N ASN A 9 -3.67 -3.18 -1.95
CA ASN A 9 -3.08 -4.52 -1.81
C ASN A 9 -4.10 -5.54 -1.31
N GLN A 10 -4.94 -5.16 -0.35
CA GLN A 10 -6.02 -6.01 0.13
C GLN A 10 -7.07 -6.28 -0.96
N GLN A 11 -7.40 -5.28 -1.78
CA GLN A 11 -8.27 -5.47 -2.95
C GLN A 11 -7.65 -6.43 -3.97
N LEU A 12 -6.38 -6.24 -4.33
CA LEU A 12 -5.65 -7.12 -5.25
C LEU A 12 -5.64 -8.57 -4.74
N HIS A 13 -5.44 -8.75 -3.44
CA HIS A 13 -5.43 -10.07 -2.81
C HIS A 13 -6.78 -10.76 -2.95
N TYR A 14 -7.88 -10.11 -2.55
CA TYR A 14 -9.21 -10.72 -2.65
C TYR A 14 -9.70 -10.86 -4.08
N THR A 15 -9.43 -9.90 -4.97
CA THR A 15 -9.76 -10.04 -6.39
C THR A 15 -9.00 -11.21 -7.02
N GLY A 16 -7.74 -11.41 -6.65
CA GLY A 16 -6.95 -12.58 -7.06
C GLY A 16 -7.57 -13.90 -6.59
N GLN A 17 -7.93 -14.00 -5.31
CA GLN A 17 -8.59 -15.20 -4.75
C GLN A 17 -9.95 -15.47 -5.39
N TYR A 18 -10.74 -14.42 -5.63
CA TYR A 18 -12.04 -14.53 -6.29
C TYR A 18 -11.88 -15.10 -7.70
N LEU A 19 -10.95 -14.57 -8.50
CA LEU A 19 -10.73 -15.01 -9.87
C LEU A 19 -10.17 -16.43 -9.94
N ALA A 20 -9.23 -16.78 -9.06
CA ALA A 20 -8.62 -18.11 -9.00
C ALA A 20 -9.64 -19.20 -8.64
N ASN A 21 -10.52 -18.94 -7.66
CA ASN A 21 -11.46 -19.94 -7.15
C ASN A 21 -12.85 -19.89 -7.81
N LYS A 22 -13.06 -18.97 -8.77
CA LYS A 22 -14.35 -18.80 -9.47
C LYS A 22 -14.80 -20.07 -10.19
N SER A 23 -13.87 -20.78 -10.82
CA SER A 23 -14.16 -22.02 -11.55
C SER A 23 -14.55 -23.15 -10.59
N VAL A 24 -13.82 -23.31 -9.49
CA VAL A 24 -14.09 -24.30 -8.43
C VAL A 24 -15.47 -24.06 -7.82
N TYR A 25 -15.81 -22.81 -7.51
CA TYR A 25 -17.14 -22.47 -7.00
C TYR A 25 -18.25 -22.74 -8.04
N ALA A 26 -18.00 -22.50 -9.33
CA ALA A 26 -18.95 -22.83 -10.39
C ALA A 26 -19.16 -24.34 -10.53
N GLN A 27 -18.11 -25.15 -10.37
CA GLN A 27 -18.19 -26.61 -10.34
C GLN A 27 -18.92 -27.11 -9.10
N PHE A 28 -18.63 -26.55 -7.93
CA PHE A 28 -19.36 -26.80 -6.69
C PHE A 28 -20.87 -26.59 -6.88
N ARG A 29 -21.27 -25.47 -7.50
CA ARG A 29 -22.69 -25.14 -7.75
C ARG A 29 -23.39 -26.15 -8.66
N LYS A 30 -22.65 -26.77 -9.59
CA LYS A 30 -23.15 -27.76 -10.55
C LYS A 30 -23.02 -29.20 -10.05
N SER A 31 -22.25 -29.44 -8.99
CA SER A 31 -22.00 -30.79 -8.47
C SER A 31 -23.28 -31.43 -7.92
N LYS A 32 -23.49 -32.72 -8.24
CA LYS A 32 -24.60 -33.51 -7.69
C LYS A 32 -24.36 -33.87 -6.22
N ASN A 33 -23.11 -34.17 -5.84
CA ASN A 33 -22.72 -34.48 -4.47
C ASN A 33 -21.94 -33.32 -3.84
N LYS A 34 -22.68 -32.34 -3.31
CA LYS A 34 -22.13 -31.11 -2.72
C LYS A 34 -21.32 -31.34 -1.44
N GLN A 35 -21.58 -32.42 -0.71
CA GLN A 35 -20.91 -32.70 0.55
C GLN A 35 -19.49 -33.20 0.32
N LYS A 36 -19.33 -34.17 -0.59
CA LYS A 36 -18.02 -34.68 -0.98
C LYS A 36 -17.15 -33.59 -1.62
N PHE A 37 -17.72 -32.81 -2.53
CA PHE A 37 -17.02 -31.68 -3.17
C PHE A 37 -16.55 -30.64 -2.14
N ARG A 38 -17.37 -30.36 -1.11
CA ARG A 38 -16.97 -29.43 -0.03
C ARG A 38 -15.81 -29.95 0.80
N GLN A 39 -15.72 -31.26 1.02
CA GLN A 39 -14.59 -31.84 1.76
C GLN A 39 -13.30 -31.73 0.93
N GLU A 40 -13.37 -32.05 -0.37
CA GLU A 40 -12.23 -32.01 -1.28
C GLU A 40 -11.74 -30.58 -1.55
N HIS A 41 -12.66 -29.61 -1.65
CA HIS A 41 -12.36 -28.21 -1.99
C HIS A 41 -12.69 -27.21 -0.89
N SER A 42 -12.57 -27.64 0.38
CA SER A 42 -12.96 -26.84 1.54
C SER A 42 -12.21 -25.50 1.61
N ALA A 43 -10.90 -25.53 1.31
CA ALA A 43 -10.05 -24.35 1.33
C ALA A 43 -10.41 -23.36 0.22
N GLU A 44 -10.55 -23.83 -1.03
CA GLU A 44 -10.87 -22.98 -2.18
C GLU A 44 -12.24 -22.32 -2.05
N LEU A 45 -13.23 -23.04 -1.52
CA LEU A 45 -14.55 -22.50 -1.23
C LEU A 45 -14.49 -21.42 -0.15
N THR A 46 -13.76 -21.69 0.94
CA THR A 46 -13.56 -20.71 2.02
C THR A 46 -12.87 -19.44 1.51
N PHE A 47 -11.85 -19.59 0.67
CA PHE A 47 -11.14 -18.47 0.06
C PHE A 47 -12.04 -17.66 -0.89
N TYR A 48 -12.85 -18.34 -1.70
CA TYR A 48 -13.83 -17.69 -2.57
C TYR A 48 -14.87 -16.90 -1.76
N GLU A 49 -15.45 -17.51 -0.72
CA GLU A 49 -16.46 -16.87 0.12
C GLU A 49 -15.91 -15.64 0.84
N LYS A 50 -14.73 -15.76 1.45
CA LYS A 50 -14.03 -14.63 2.10
C LYS A 50 -13.75 -13.51 1.10
N ALA A 51 -13.30 -13.84 -0.10
CA ALA A 51 -13.05 -12.86 -1.15
C ALA A 51 -14.33 -12.12 -1.55
N VAL A 52 -15.44 -12.85 -1.75
CA VAL A 52 -16.73 -12.25 -2.11
C VAL A 52 -17.25 -11.32 -1.02
N THR A 53 -17.22 -11.75 0.24
CA THR A 53 -17.67 -10.92 1.38
C THR A 53 -16.85 -9.63 1.47
N SER A 54 -15.52 -9.75 1.47
CA SER A 54 -14.62 -8.60 1.56
C SER A 54 -14.78 -7.62 0.39
N LEU A 55 -15.01 -8.14 -0.82
CA LEU A 55 -15.18 -7.33 -2.01
C LEU A 55 -16.56 -6.63 -2.06
N LYS A 56 -17.61 -7.27 -1.53
CA LYS A 56 -18.95 -6.69 -1.38
C LYS A 56 -19.00 -5.60 -0.32
N GLU A 57 -18.40 -5.82 0.84
CA GLU A 57 -18.32 -4.81 1.90
C GLU A 57 -17.65 -3.52 1.40
N LYS A 58 -16.69 -3.67 0.48
CA LYS A 58 -15.87 -2.57 0.00
C LYS A 58 -16.45 -1.81 -1.18
N ASN A 59 -16.98 -2.52 -2.17
CA ASN A 59 -17.53 -1.93 -3.40
C ASN A 59 -19.05 -1.70 -3.33
N GLY A 60 -19.73 -2.28 -2.33
CA GLY A 60 -21.19 -2.23 -2.22
C GLY A 60 -21.85 -2.77 -3.48
N THR A 61 -22.60 -1.92 -4.16
CA THR A 61 -23.30 -2.20 -5.42
C THR A 61 -22.48 -1.89 -6.68
N GLN A 62 -21.28 -1.32 -6.53
CA GLN A 62 -20.44 -0.95 -7.67
C GLN A 62 -19.77 -2.17 -8.31
N PRO A 63 -19.53 -2.13 -9.63
CA PRO A 63 -18.82 -3.20 -10.32
C PRO A 63 -17.42 -3.39 -9.74
N LEU A 64 -17.03 -4.66 -9.60
CA LEU A 64 -15.72 -5.02 -9.08
C LEU A 64 -14.61 -4.48 -9.99
N PRO A 65 -13.64 -3.74 -9.45
CA PRO A 65 -12.52 -3.23 -10.24
C PRO A 65 -11.71 -4.39 -10.80
N THR A 66 -11.25 -4.23 -12.05
CA THR A 66 -10.47 -5.26 -12.74
C THR A 66 -9.06 -5.33 -12.14
N MET A 67 -8.44 -6.52 -12.10
CA MET A 67 -7.05 -6.70 -11.65
C MET A 67 -6.07 -5.72 -12.32
N LYS A 68 -6.25 -5.44 -13.61
CA LYS A 68 -5.45 -4.49 -14.37
C LYS A 68 -5.57 -3.06 -13.79
N GLN A 69 -6.79 -2.60 -13.55
CA GLN A 69 -7.05 -1.26 -12.99
C GLN A 69 -6.43 -1.12 -11.59
N LEU A 70 -6.57 -2.14 -10.74
CA LEU A 70 -5.98 -2.13 -9.39
C LEU A 70 -4.45 -2.09 -9.43
N ARG A 71 -3.81 -2.79 -10.38
CA ARG A 71 -2.36 -2.76 -10.57
C ARG A 71 -1.87 -1.40 -11.06
N GLU A 72 -2.55 -0.82 -12.06
CA GLU A 72 -2.21 0.50 -12.58
C GLU A 72 -2.36 1.59 -11.50
N GLN A 73 -3.42 1.55 -10.70
CA GLN A 73 -3.58 2.47 -9.57
C GLN A 73 -2.45 2.32 -8.54
N LYS A 74 -2.02 1.09 -8.27
CA LYS A 74 -0.94 0.80 -7.32
C LYS A 74 0.38 1.37 -7.82
N GLU A 75 0.69 1.13 -9.08
CA GLU A 75 1.88 1.64 -9.73
C GLU A 75 1.91 3.17 -9.69
N LYS A 76 0.80 3.83 -10.03
CA LYS A 76 0.69 5.30 -9.93
C LYS A 76 0.98 5.81 -8.52
N LEU A 77 0.40 5.19 -7.50
CA LEU A 77 0.63 5.59 -6.10
C LEU A 77 2.09 5.35 -5.66
N LEU A 78 2.72 4.27 -6.12
CA LEU A 78 4.12 3.99 -5.82
C LEU A 78 5.05 5.02 -6.48
N THR A 79 4.81 5.37 -7.73
CA THR A 79 5.58 6.42 -8.43
C THR A 79 5.44 7.77 -7.74
N GLN A 80 4.22 8.12 -7.30
CA GLN A 80 3.99 9.34 -6.52
C GLN A 80 4.74 9.31 -5.17
N LYS A 81 4.69 8.19 -4.44
CA LYS A 81 5.44 8.02 -3.19
C LYS A 81 6.94 8.21 -3.40
N ASP A 82 7.50 7.54 -4.41
CA ASP A 82 8.93 7.64 -4.74
C ASP A 82 9.34 9.07 -5.11
N THR A 83 8.49 9.77 -5.87
CA THR A 83 8.74 11.16 -6.28
C THR A 83 8.76 12.10 -5.06
N LEU A 84 7.76 11.98 -4.17
CA LEU A 84 7.68 12.77 -2.95
C LEU A 84 8.84 12.47 -2.00
N GLN A 85 9.23 11.20 -1.88
CA GLN A 85 10.38 10.79 -1.07
C GLN A 85 11.68 11.44 -1.57
N LYS A 86 11.93 11.38 -2.88
CA LYS A 86 13.11 12.01 -3.49
C LYS A 86 13.13 13.52 -3.30
N GLN A 87 11.98 14.19 -3.42
CA GLN A 87 11.88 15.63 -3.15
C GLN A 87 12.17 15.94 -1.69
N TYR A 88 11.61 15.17 -0.75
CA TYR A 88 11.88 15.33 0.67
C TYR A 88 13.37 15.17 0.98
N ASP A 89 14.00 14.12 0.46
CA ASP A 89 15.43 13.85 0.66
C ASP A 89 16.30 14.99 0.10
N TYR A 90 15.97 15.48 -1.09
CA TYR A 90 16.64 16.65 -1.69
C TYR A 90 16.58 17.88 -0.78
N TYR A 91 15.38 18.27 -0.32
CA TYR A 91 15.24 19.45 0.53
C TYR A 91 15.89 19.28 1.90
N ARG A 92 15.84 18.06 2.45
CA ARG A 92 16.52 17.72 3.70
C ARG A 92 18.03 17.92 3.59
N ASP A 93 18.63 17.46 2.50
CA ASP A 93 20.07 17.58 2.30
C ASP A 93 20.46 19.03 1.96
N TYR A 94 19.66 19.72 1.16
CA TYR A 94 19.84 21.15 0.90
C TYR A 94 19.78 22.00 2.18
N GLN A 95 18.86 21.68 3.10
CA GLN A 95 18.79 22.35 4.40
C GLN A 95 20.06 22.13 5.24
N LYS A 96 20.62 20.91 5.23
CA LYS A 96 21.88 20.61 5.95
C LYS A 96 23.06 21.39 5.36
N GLU A 97 23.11 21.52 4.04
CA GLU A 97 24.13 22.29 3.34
C GLU A 97 24.05 23.76 3.74
N LEU A 98 22.86 24.36 3.67
CA LEU A 98 22.63 25.75 4.12
C LEU A 98 23.04 25.96 5.58
N HIS A 99 22.65 25.03 6.47
CA HIS A 99 23.04 25.08 7.88
C HIS A 99 24.56 25.04 8.07
N THR A 100 25.26 24.26 7.24
CA THR A 100 26.71 24.17 7.24
C THR A 100 27.34 25.47 6.74
N VAL A 101 26.82 26.05 5.66
CA VAL A 101 27.28 27.34 5.13
C VAL A 101 27.09 28.46 6.16
N CYS A 102 25.91 28.55 6.80
CA CYS A 102 25.66 29.52 7.86
C CYS A 102 26.66 29.37 9.02
N ARG A 103 26.89 28.14 9.50
CA ARG A 103 27.90 27.89 10.53
C ARG A 103 29.31 28.31 10.12
N ASN A 104 29.69 28.05 8.86
CA ASN A 104 31.00 28.45 8.36
C ASN A 104 31.15 29.98 8.36
N VAL A 105 30.10 30.71 7.98
CA VAL A 105 30.06 32.18 8.05
C VAL A 105 30.15 32.67 9.49
N ASP A 106 29.36 32.10 10.40
CA ASP A 106 29.37 32.44 11.83
C ASP A 106 30.77 32.25 12.45
N MET A 107 31.43 31.12 12.14
CA MET A 107 32.80 30.83 12.59
C MET A 107 33.81 31.86 12.07
N ILE A 108 33.73 32.26 10.80
CA ILE A 108 34.62 33.28 10.21
C ILE A 108 34.39 34.65 10.85
N LEU A 109 33.14 35.00 11.13
CA LEU A 109 32.76 36.29 11.73
C LEU A 109 32.98 36.33 13.25
N GLY A 110 33.38 35.22 13.88
CA GLY A 110 33.56 35.11 15.33
C GLY A 110 32.25 35.21 16.10
N TRP A 111 31.11 35.08 15.43
CA TRP A 111 29.80 34.99 16.04
C TRP A 111 29.65 33.55 16.50
N ASN A 112 29.84 33.31 17.80
CA ASN A 112 29.89 31.97 18.35
C ASN A 112 28.58 31.65 19.10
N PRO A 113 27.44 31.41 18.42
CA PRO A 113 26.23 30.97 19.11
C PRO A 113 26.47 29.56 19.68
N PRO A 114 26.04 29.27 20.92
CA PRO A 114 26.18 27.95 21.51
C PRO A 114 25.52 26.90 20.60
N ILE A 115 26.17 25.75 20.44
CA ILE A 115 25.75 24.66 19.55
C ILE A 115 24.31 24.26 19.89
N GLN A 116 23.34 24.74 19.11
CA GLN A 116 22.00 24.19 19.15
C GLN A 116 22.03 22.90 18.33
N THR A 117 22.21 21.78 19.03
CA THR A 117 21.86 20.48 18.47
C THR A 117 20.35 20.46 18.30
N THR A 118 19.87 20.77 17.09
CA THR A 118 18.48 20.50 16.74
C THR A 118 18.30 18.98 16.81
N HIS A 119 17.80 18.48 17.93
CA HIS A 119 17.26 17.14 18.02
C HIS A 119 16.13 17.06 16.99
N THR A 120 16.44 16.46 15.84
CA THR A 120 15.44 16.04 14.87
C THR A 120 14.54 15.06 15.61
N LYS A 121 13.38 15.52 16.08
CA LYS A 121 12.32 14.61 16.52
C LYS A 121 11.95 13.82 15.27
N GLU A 122 12.33 12.55 15.25
CA GLU A 122 11.88 11.60 14.25
C GLU A 122 10.36 11.65 14.23
N PHE A 123 9.79 12.20 13.15
CA PHE A 123 8.39 12.00 12.85
C PHE A 123 8.25 10.53 12.43
N GLN A 124 7.92 9.68 13.40
CA GLN A 124 7.38 8.35 13.12
C GLN A 124 6.05 8.54 12.40
N LEU A 125 6.02 8.18 11.12
CA LEU A 125 4.84 7.89 10.32
C LEU A 125 4.94 6.46 9.81
#